data_AF-A0A699WFP2-F1
#
_entry.id   AF-A0A699WFP2-F1
#
_cell.length_a   1.000
_cell.length_b   1.000
_cell.length_c   1.000
_cell.angle_alpha   90.00
_cell.angle_beta   90.00
_cell.angle_gamma   90.00
#
_symmetry.space_group_name_H-M   'P 1'
#
loop_
_entity.id
_entity.type
_entity.pdbx_description
1 polymer ?
#
loop_
_entity_poly.entity_id
_entity_poly.type
_entity_poly.pdbx_seq_one_letter_code
_entity_poly.pdbx_strand_id
1 'polypeptide(L)'
;MDYFFGENYAFNTGLFLTGKGGTISYTEQLNFRPGTARVEQKIAMQYLELPLTVKLFTNEVAPDTRLYFQVGGSIAVPVQVRIDGDKYYTDLYNG
;
A
#
# COMPACT_ATOMS: atom_id res chain seq x y z
N MET A 1 -4.48 -14.03 -12.09
CA MET A 1 -5.32 -14.75 -13.07
C MET A 1 -5.52 -13.82 -14.24
N ASP A 2 -5.11 -14.26 -15.43
CA ASP A 2 -5.16 -13.45 -16.64
C ASP A 2 -6.30 -13.99 -17.51
N TYR A 3 -7.33 -13.18 -17.74
CA TYR A 3 -8.46 -13.52 -18.60
C TYR A 3 -8.29 -12.84 -19.96
N PHE A 4 -8.01 -13.62 -20.99
CA PHE A 4 -7.81 -13.13 -22.35
C PHE A 4 -9.18 -12.91 -23.00
N PHE A 5 -9.46 -11.69 -23.46
CA PHE A 5 -10.73 -11.35 -24.15
C PHE A 5 -10.53 -10.90 -25.60
N GLY A 6 -9.36 -11.21 -26.17
CA GLY A 6 -9.00 -11.01 -27.58
C GLY A 6 -7.54 -11.42 -27.83
N GLU A 7 -7.08 -11.42 -29.07
CA GLU A 7 -5.70 -11.83 -29.44
C GLU A 7 -4.61 -10.95 -28.81
N ASN A 8 -4.92 -9.68 -28.52
CA ASN A 8 -3.98 -8.68 -28.01
C ASN A 8 -4.39 -8.03 -26.68
N TYR A 9 -5.39 -8.59 -25.98
CA TYR A 9 -5.97 -8.00 -24.77
C TYR A 9 -6.18 -9.04 -23.66
N ALA A 10 -5.56 -8.80 -22.50
CA ALA A 10 -5.75 -9.63 -21.32
C ALA A 10 -6.12 -8.79 -20.10
N PHE A 11 -7.14 -9.22 -19.37
CA PHE A 11 -7.47 -8.67 -18.06
C PHE A 11 -6.64 -9.40 -16.99
N ASN A 12 -5.81 -8.66 -16.27
CA ASN A 12 -5.00 -9.16 -15.17
C ASN A 12 -5.63 -8.72 -13.85
N THR A 13 -6.01 -9.72 -13.06
CA THR A 13 -6.41 -9.54 -11.66
C THR A 13 -5.58 -10.45 -10.76
N GLY A 14 -5.34 -10.01 -9.53
CA GLY A 14 -4.51 -10.69 -8.54
C GLY A 14 -4.98 -10.37 -7.14
N LEU A 15 -4.39 -11.05 -6.15
CA LEU A 15 -4.61 -10.76 -4.74
C LEU A 15 -3.25 -10.59 -4.10
N PHE A 16 -2.97 -9.40 -3.58
CA PHE A 16 -1.72 -9.07 -2.91
C PHE A 16 -1.97 -8.69 -1.46
N LEU A 17 -1.09 -9.14 -0.58
CA LEU A 17 -1.06 -8.72 0.81
C LEU A 17 0.08 -7.72 0.98
N THR A 18 -0.25 -6.43 0.97
CA THR A 18 0.73 -5.34 0.95
C THR A 18 0.82 -4.68 2.31
N GLY A 19 2.02 -4.62 2.90
CA GLY A 19 2.29 -3.85 4.11
C GLY A 19 2.81 -2.45 3.76
N LYS A 20 2.20 -1.40 4.32
CA LYS A 20 2.72 -0.03 4.28
C LYS A 20 2.84 0.50 5.70
N GLY A 21 3.98 1.07 6.05
CA GLY A 21 4.19 1.63 7.37
C GLY A 21 5.23 2.74 7.37
N GLY A 22 5.24 3.52 8.43
CA GLY A 22 6.17 4.62 8.61
C GLY A 22 6.23 5.06 10.06
N THR A 23 7.33 5.73 10.42
CA THR A 23 7.49 6.36 11.73
C THR A 23 7.18 7.84 11.58
N ILE A 24 6.19 8.31 12.33
CA ILE A 24 5.89 9.74 12.44
C ILE A 24 6.55 10.24 13.73
N SER A 25 7.35 11.29 13.63
CA SER A 25 7.94 11.95 14.80
C SER A 25 7.34 13.35 14.94
N TYR A 26 6.76 13.64 16.10
CA TYR A 26 6.23 14.96 16.43
C TYR A 26 6.73 15.43 17.78
N THR A 27 6.67 16.75 17.99
CA THR A 27 7.07 17.38 19.25
C THR A 27 5.80 17.71 20.03
N GLU A 28 5.66 17.11 21.21
CA GLU A 28 4.50 17.33 22.09
C GLU A 28 4.88 18.25 23.26
N GLN A 29 3.96 19.14 23.62
CA GLN A 29 4.13 20.02 24.77
C GLN A 29 3.61 19.30 26.03
N LEU A 30 4.48 19.16 27.03
CA LEU A 30 4.14 18.42 28.23
C LEU A 30 3.14 19.23 29.07
N ASN A 31 1.90 18.72 29.22
CA ASN A 31 0.82 19.40 29.95
C ASN A 31 1.18 19.73 31.43
N PHE A 32 2.13 19.00 32.02
CA PHE A 32 2.48 19.11 33.44
C PHE A 32 3.89 19.67 33.73
N ARG A 33 4.72 19.98 32.71
CA ARG A 33 6.06 20.56 32.90
C ARG A 33 6.43 21.50 31.75
N PRO A 34 7.12 22.62 32.00
CA PRO A 34 7.70 23.42 30.92
C PRO A 34 8.73 22.58 30.16
N GLY A 35 8.45 22.29 28.89
CA GLY A 35 9.32 21.50 28.04
C GLY A 35 8.57 20.87 26.86
N THR A 36 9.33 20.42 25.88
CA THR A 36 8.82 19.64 24.75
C THR A 36 9.45 18.25 24.75
N ALA A 37 8.63 17.23 24.46
CA ALA A 37 9.10 15.87 24.26
C ALA A 37 8.98 15.50 22.78
N ARG A 38 10.01 14.84 22.24
CA ARG A 38 9.92 14.22 20.92
C ARG A 38 9.24 12.86 21.10
N VAL A 39 8.06 12.73 20.50
CA VAL A 39 7.31 11.48 20.48
C VAL A 39 7.46 10.86 19.10
N GLU A 40 7.73 9.56 19.06
CA GLU A 40 7.80 8.78 17.83
C GLU A 40 6.71 7.73 17.85
N GLN A 41 5.91 7.70 16.78
CA GLN A 41 4.80 6.77 16.61
C GLN A 41 5.02 5.96 15.34
N LYS A 42 5.12 4.65 15.49
CA LYS A 42 5.27 3.70 14.39
C LYS A 42 3.90 3.24 13.94
N ILE A 43 3.53 3.55 12.71
CA ILE A 43 2.28 3.11 12.12
C ILE A 43 2.59 2.02 11.10
N ALA A 44 2.00 0.85 11.28
CA ALA A 44 2.09 -0.26 10.34
C ALA A 44 0.68 -0.67 9.90
N MET A 45 0.41 -0.54 8.60
CA MET A 45 -0.86 -0.89 7.99
C MET A 45 -0.67 -2.03 7.00
N GLN A 46 -1.66 -2.91 6.94
CA GLN A 46 -1.69 -4.04 6.02
C GLN A 46 -2.96 -3.92 5.18
N TYR A 47 -2.78 -4.08 3.87
CA TYR A 47 -3.83 -3.96 2.88
C TYR A 47 -3.95 -5.26 2.09
N LEU A 48 -5.20 -5.63 1.81
CA LEU A 48 -5.52 -6.56 0.76
C LEU A 48 -5.72 -5.76 -0.53
N GLU A 49 -4.83 -5.96 -1.48
CA GLU A 49 -4.78 -5.22 -2.73
C GLU A 49 -5.22 -6.10 -3.91
N LEU A 50 -6.16 -5.56 -4.67
CA LEU A 50 -6.74 -6.16 -5.88
C LEU A 50 -6.38 -5.27 -7.07
N PRO A 51 -5.32 -5.59 -7.83
CA PRO A 51 -5.08 -4.95 -9.11
C PRO A 51 -6.21 -5.30 -10.09
N LEU A 52 -6.70 -4.28 -10.78
CA LEU A 52 -7.60 -4.40 -11.92
C LEU A 52 -6.89 -3.74 -13.10
N THR A 53 -6.18 -4.57 -13.86
CA THR A 53 -5.32 -4.07 -14.94
C THR A 53 -5.64 -4.75 -16.25
N VAL A 54 -5.45 -4.02 -17.33
CA VAL A 54 -5.54 -4.53 -18.70
C VAL A 54 -4.15 -4.51 -19.29
N LYS A 55 -3.73 -5.65 -19.84
CA LYS A 55 -2.52 -5.81 -20.64
C LYS A 55 -2.90 -5.70 -22.11
N LEU A 56 -2.29 -4.73 -22.77
CA LEU A 56 -2.39 -4.45 -24.19
C LEU A 56 -1.10 -4.93 -24.84
N PHE A 57 -1.19 -5.90 -25.74
CA PHE A 57 -0.04 -6.39 -26.50
C PHE A 57 0.03 -5.64 -27.84
N THR A 58 1.21 -5.12 -28.19
CA THR A 58 1.45 -4.63 -29.55
C THR A 58 1.83 -5.79 -30.45
N ASN A 59 1.69 -5.59 -31.76
CA ASN A 59 2.32 -6.47 -32.75
C ASN A 59 3.86 -6.46 -32.58
N GLU A 60 4.54 -7.45 -33.17
CA GLU A 60 6.00 -7.56 -33.15
C GLU A 60 6.66 -6.26 -33.61
N VAL A 61 7.43 -5.66 -32.71
CA VAL A 61 8.13 -4.38 -32.94
C VAL A 61 9.52 -4.63 -33.53
N ALA A 62 10.07 -5.83 -33.31
CA ALA A 62 11.30 -6.36 -33.89
C ALA A 62 11.21 -7.90 -33.94
N PRO A 63 12.09 -8.62 -34.66
CA PRO A 63 12.12 -10.08 -34.65
C PRO A 63 12.16 -10.60 -33.21
N ASP A 64 11.26 -11.53 -32.88
CA ASP A 64 11.07 -12.13 -31.54
C ASP A 64 10.78 -11.17 -30.38
N THR A 65 10.46 -9.90 -30.65
CA THR A 65 10.20 -8.90 -29.58
C THR A 65 8.78 -8.37 -29.66
N ARG A 66 8.01 -8.65 -28.60
CA ARG A 66 6.64 -8.14 -28.40
C ARG A 66 6.63 -7.19 -27.20
N LEU A 67 6.12 -5.98 -27.42
CA LEU A 67 5.93 -5.00 -26.36
C LEU A 67 4.54 -5.17 -25.76
N TYR A 68 4.42 -5.04 -24.45
CA TYR A 68 3.14 -5.00 -23.77
C TYR A 68 3.07 -3.78 -22.87
N PHE A 69 1.89 -3.17 -22.83
CA PHE A 69 1.56 -2.09 -21.91
C PHE A 69 0.53 -2.61 -20.91
N GLN A 70 0.82 -2.45 -19.63
CA GLN A 70 -0.14 -2.75 -18.57
C GLN A 70 -0.66 -1.43 -18.02
N VAL A 71 -1.97 -1.22 -18.16
CA VAL A 71 -2.65 -0.03 -17.65
C VAL A 71 -3.81 -0.44 -16.76
N GLY A 72 -3.96 0.23 -15.63
CA GLY A 72 -5.06 -0.01 -14.71
C GLY A 72 -4.73 0.49 -13.31
N GLY A 73 -5.67 0.29 -12.41
CA GLY A 73 -5.54 0.68 -11.01
C GLY A 73 -5.49 -0.53 -10.10
N SER A 74 -5.25 -0.28 -8.82
CA SER A 74 -5.46 -1.26 -7.77
C SER A 74 -6.40 -0.71 -6.71
N ILE A 75 -7.26 -1.58 -6.19
CA ILE A 75 -8.13 -1.30 -5.06
C ILE A 75 -7.47 -1.92 -3.84
N ALA A 76 -7.22 -1.12 -2.80
CA ALA A 76 -6.61 -1.59 -1.57
C ALA A 76 -7.58 -1.43 -0.40
N VAL A 77 -7.89 -2.53 0.28
CA VAL A 77 -8.75 -2.55 1.48
C VAL A 77 -7.88 -2.81 2.71
N PRO A 78 -7.91 -1.95 3.74
CA PRO A 78 -7.14 -2.17 4.96
C PRO A 78 -7.70 -3.38 5.73
N VAL A 79 -6.82 -4.31 6.09
CA VAL A 79 -7.17 -5.51 6.87
C VAL A 79 -6.63 -5.46 8.29
N GLN A 80 -5.52 -4.75 8.50
CA GLN A 80 -4.92 -4.59 9.82
C GLN A 80 -4.20 -3.26 9.91
N VAL A 81 -4.32 -2.61 11.07
CA VAL A 81 -3.55 -1.44 11.43
C VAL A 81 -2.97 -1.69 12.82
N ARG A 82 -1.68 -1.39 12.97
CA ARG A 82 -0.94 -1.44 14.23
C ARG A 82 -0.27 -0.09 14.47
N ILE A 83 -0.32 0.38 15.69
CA ILE A 83 0.33 1.59 16.18
C ILE A 83 1.27 1.16 17.30
N ASP A 84 2.56 1.41 17.13
CA ASP A 84 3.64 1.01 18.05
C ASP A 84 3.67 -0.48 18.41
N GLY A 85 3.14 -1.32 17.51
CA GLY A 85 3.05 -2.76 17.69
C GLY A 85 1.69 -3.24 18.18
N ASP A 86 0.86 -2.35 18.71
CA ASP A 86 -0.45 -2.65 19.28
C ASP A 86 -1.61 -2.30 18.33
N LYS A 87 -2.76 -2.95 18.54
CA LYS A 87 -3.99 -2.70 17.76
C LYS A 87 -4.66 -1.38 18.15
N TYR A 88 -4.39 -0.88 19.35
CA TYR A 88 -5.02 0.30 19.93
C TYR A 88 -3.95 1.36 20.21
N TYR A 89 -4.28 2.62 19.98
CA TYR A 89 -3.43 3.73 20.43
C TYR A 89 -3.51 3.82 21.95
N THR A 90 -2.36 3.75 22.62
CA THR A 90 -2.22 4.07 24.05
C THR A 90 -1.40 5.34 24.17
N ASP A 91 -2.01 6.38 24.74
CA ASP A 91 -1.31 7.61 25.09
C ASP A 91 -0.37 7.34 26.27
N LEU A 92 0.93 7.50 26.06
CA LEU A 92 1.95 7.31 27.10
C LEU A 92 2.02 8.49 28.09
N TYR A 93 1.35 9.61 27.79
CA TYR A 93 1.40 10.85 28.57
C TYR A 93 0.10 11.20 29.30
N ASN A 94 -0.93 10.37 29.20
CA ASN A 94 -2.21 10.57 29.89
C ASN A 94 -2.48 9.41 30.85
N GLY A 95 -1.94 9.52 32.06
CA GLY A 95 -2.20 8.67 33.22
C GLY A 95 -2.79 9.49 34.36
#